data_AF-A0A9E2ZE20-F1
#
_entry.id   AF-A0A9E2ZE20-F1
#
_cell.length_a   1.000
_cell.length_b   1.000
_cell.length_c   1.000
_cell.angle_alpha   90.00
_cell.angle_beta   90.00
_cell.angle_gamma   90.00
#
_symmetry.space_group_name_H-M   'P 1'
#
loop_
_entity.id
_entity.type
_entity.pdbx_description
1 polymer ?
#
loop_
_entity_poly.entity_id
_entity_poly.type
_entity_poly.pdbx_seq_one_letter_code
_entity_poly.pdbx_strand_id
1 'polypeptide(L)' 'KALIVGVIDVKTNHVEHPELVAQRIERFAEVVGKERVIAGTDCGFATFAGFNSCHPTAAWLKLNSLVEGARIASDRLW' A
#
# COMPACT_ATOMS: atom_id res chain seq x y z
N LYS A 1 -10.39 -13.49 10.88
CA LYS A 1 -9.08 -13.62 10.18
C LYS A 1 -8.90 -12.39 9.29
N ALA A 2 -7.79 -11.68 9.46
CA ALA A 2 -7.43 -10.50 8.66
C ALA A 2 -6.65 -10.90 7.39
N LEU A 3 -6.71 -10.04 6.37
CA LEU A 3 -6.00 -10.15 5.10
C LEU A 3 -5.11 -8.92 4.94
N ILE A 4 -3.83 -9.13 4.66
CA ILE A 4 -2.92 -8.06 4.26
C ILE A 4 -3.03 -7.91 2.74
N VAL A 5 -3.43 -6.74 2.27
CA VAL A 5 -3.62 -6.46 0.84
C VAL A 5 -2.50 -5.57 0.32
N GLY A 6 -1.84 -6.02 -0.74
CA GLY A 6 -0.82 -5.25 -1.44
C GLY A 6 -1.45 -4.08 -2.20
N VAL A 7 -1.08 -2.85 -1.83
CA VAL A 7 -1.59 -1.61 -2.44
C VAL A 7 -0.48 -0.69 -2.92
N ILE A 8 0.78 -1.14 -2.82
CA ILE A 8 2.00 -0.44 -3.25
C ILE A 8 2.81 -1.39 -4.13
N ASP A 9 3.10 -0.96 -5.36
CA ASP A 9 4.02 -1.66 -6.25
C ASP A 9 5.45 -1.45 -5.77
N VAL A 10 6.20 -2.53 -5.66
CA VAL A 10 7.59 -2.54 -5.19
C VAL A 10 8.62 -2.69 -6.30
N LYS A 11 8.16 -2.85 -7.56
CA LYS A 11 9.04 -3.07 -8.72
C LYS A 11 9.44 -1.79 -9.44
N THR A 12 8.82 -0.66 -9.11
CA THR A 12 9.06 0.63 -9.75
C THR A 12 9.40 1.72 -8.73
N ASN A 13 9.96 2.83 -9.22
CA ASN A 13 10.24 4.03 -8.43
C ASN A 13 9.06 5.02 -8.40
N HIS A 14 7.94 4.69 -9.01
CA HIS A 14 6.77 5.57 -9.05
C HIS A 14 6.07 5.57 -7.69
N VAL A 15 5.98 6.71 -7.02
CA VAL A 15 5.27 6.83 -5.73
C VAL A 15 3.77 6.98 -6.00
N GLU A 16 2.98 6.03 -5.52
CA GLU A 16 1.52 6.07 -5.61
C GLU A 16 0.97 7.31 -4.91
N HIS A 17 -0.07 7.93 -5.47
CA HIS A 17 -0.76 9.01 -4.77
C HIS A 17 -1.59 8.44 -3.60
N PRO A 18 -1.67 9.10 -2.44
CA PRO A 18 -2.42 8.60 -1.28
C PRO A 18 -3.90 8.29 -1.58
N GLU A 19 -4.54 9.10 -2.43
CA GLU A 19 -5.93 8.84 -2.89
C GLU A 19 -6.08 7.53 -3.66
N LEU A 20 -5.07 7.14 -4.47
CA LEU A 20 -5.08 5.86 -5.17
C LEU A 20 -4.92 4.70 -4.18
N VAL A 21 -4.07 4.87 -3.17
CA VAL A 21 -3.90 3.89 -2.09
C VAL A 21 -5.22 3.73 -1.33
N ALA A 22 -5.87 4.84 -0.94
CA ALA A 22 -7.16 4.83 -0.26
C ALA A 22 -8.23 4.09 -1.06
N GLN A 23 -8.37 4.45 -2.34
CA GLN A 23 -9.29 3.76 -3.27
C GLN A 23 -9.03 2.25 -3.33
N ARG A 24 -7.76 1.81 -3.34
CA ARG A 24 -7.42 0.37 -3.35
C ARG A 24 -7.85 -0.31 -2.06
N ILE A 25 -7.62 0.33 -0.90
CA ILE A 25 -8.04 -0.20 0.41
C ILE A 25 -9.57 -0.33 0.47
N GLU A 26 -10.29 0.71 0.05
CA GLU A 26 -11.77 0.73 0.00
C GLU A 26 -12.31 -0.42 -0.85
N ARG A 27 -11.75 -0.65 -2.05
CA ARG A 27 -12.16 -1.78 -2.92
C ARG A 27 -11.99 -3.14 -2.26
N PHE A 28 -10.90 -3.36 -1.51
CA PHE A 28 -10.75 -4.61 -0.77
C PHE A 28 -11.76 -4.69 0.38
N ALA A 29 -11.95 -3.59 1.12
CA ALA A 29 -12.88 -3.52 2.24
C ALA A 29 -14.34 -3.78 1.81
N GLU A 30 -14.75 -3.32 0.62
CA GLU A 30 -16.07 -3.60 0.04
C GLU A 30 -16.31 -5.11 -0.18
N VAL A 31 -15.26 -5.86 -0.54
CA VAL A 31 -15.38 -7.29 -0.86
C VAL A 31 -15.24 -8.17 0.37
N VAL A 32 -14.29 -7.88 1.25
CA VAL A 32 -13.95 -8.79 2.37
C VAL A 32 -14.38 -8.26 3.75
N GLY A 33 -14.88 -7.03 3.81
CA GLY A 33 -15.23 -6.30 5.03
C GLY A 33 -14.06 -5.49 5.60
N LYS A 34 -14.31 -4.22 5.94
CA LYS A 34 -13.30 -3.28 6.45
C LYS A 34 -12.51 -3.79 7.67
N GLU A 35 -13.17 -4.49 8.60
CA GLU A 35 -12.54 -5.08 9.79
C GLU A 35 -11.51 -6.18 9.49
N ARG A 36 -11.46 -6.64 8.23
CA ARG A 36 -10.62 -7.75 7.79
C ARG A 36 -9.48 -7.31 6.89
N VAL A 37 -9.29 -6.01 6.67
CA VAL A 37 -8.26 -5.47 5.77
C VAL A 37 -7.13 -4.83 6.57
N ILE A 38 -5.90 -5.19 6.23
CA ILE A 38 -4.68 -4.49 6.64
C ILE A 38 -3.95 -4.08 5.36
N ALA A 39 -3.68 -2.80 5.18
CA ALA A 39 -2.97 -2.32 3.99
C ALA A 39 -1.47 -2.65 4.09
N GLY A 40 -0.87 -3.11 2.99
CA GLY A 40 0.55 -3.46 2.91
C GLY A 40 1.14 -3.22 1.53
N THR A 41 2.44 -3.49 1.40
CA THR A 41 3.13 -3.52 0.11
C THR A 41 2.90 -4.86 -0.59
N ASP A 42 3.03 -4.90 -1.92
CA ASP A 42 2.88 -6.15 -2.68
C ASP A 42 3.92 -7.21 -2.27
N CYS A 43 5.13 -6.77 -1.93
CA CYS A 43 6.23 -7.60 -1.41
C CYS A 43 7.24 -6.71 -0.67
N GLY A 44 8.46 -7.19 -0.43
CA GLY A 44 9.58 -6.35 0.04
C GLY A 44 10.20 -5.51 -1.10
N PHE A 45 10.84 -4.39 -0.75
CA PHE A 45 11.51 -3.50 -1.70
C PHE A 45 12.86 -4.01 -2.24
N ALA A 46 13.42 -5.05 -1.61
CA ALA A 46 14.64 -5.74 -2.06
C ALA A 46 14.28 -6.96 -2.94
N THR A 47 13.60 -6.69 -4.04
CA THR A 47 12.92 -7.72 -4.86
C THR A 47 13.88 -8.78 -5.43
N PHE A 48 15.15 -8.42 -5.70
CA PHE A 48 16.15 -9.35 -6.23
C PHE A 48 17.46 -9.28 -5.42
N ALA A 49 18.07 -10.44 -5.18
CA ALA A 49 19.36 -10.51 -4.52
C ALA A 49 20.42 -9.75 -5.33
N GLY A 50 21.03 -8.72 -4.74
CA GLY A 50 22.04 -7.88 -5.39
C GLY A 50 21.48 -6.81 -6.34
N PHE A 51 20.16 -6.68 -6.49
CA PHE A 51 19.55 -5.67 -7.35
C PHE A 51 18.25 -5.10 -6.74
N ASN A 52 18.28 -3.81 -6.39
CA ASN A 52 17.13 -3.10 -5.85
C ASN A 52 16.43 -2.31 -6.97
N SER A 53 15.25 -2.79 -7.40
CA SER A 53 14.43 -2.08 -8.39
C SER A 53 13.82 -0.78 -7.84
N CYS A 54 13.69 -0.68 -6.51
CA CYS A 54 13.20 0.51 -5.81
C CYS A 54 14.34 1.23 -5.10
N HIS A 55 14.54 2.51 -5.42
CA HIS A 55 15.48 3.38 -4.75
C HIS A 55 15.04 3.61 -3.29
N PRO A 56 15.95 3.62 -2.30
CA PRO A 56 15.58 3.77 -0.89
C PRO A 56 14.68 4.97 -0.59
N THR A 57 14.94 6.13 -1.22
CA THR A 57 14.08 7.32 -1.09
C THR A 57 12.66 7.07 -1.62
N ALA A 58 12.53 6.37 -2.74
CA ALA A 58 11.22 6.04 -3.30
C ALA A 58 10.48 5.06 -2.37
N ALA A 59 11.18 4.07 -1.79
CA ALA A 59 10.59 3.15 -0.82
C ALA A 59 10.02 3.90 0.40
N TRP A 60 10.75 4.86 0.96
CA TRP A 60 10.26 5.68 2.07
C TRP A 60 9.06 6.55 1.69
N LEU A 61 9.09 7.19 0.51
CA LEU A 61 7.95 7.97 0.02
C LEU A 61 6.72 7.11 -0.22
N LYS A 62 6.89 5.89 -0.73
CA LYS A 62 5.82 4.90 -0.90
C LYS A 62 5.21 4.48 0.44
N LEU A 63 6.04 4.25 1.47
CA LEU A 63 5.54 3.94 2.82
C LEU A 63 4.78 5.12 3.44
N ASN A 64 5.24 6.37 3.23
CA ASN A 64 4.48 7.55 3.63
C ASN A 64 3.13 7.63 2.92
N SER A 65 3.10 7.36 1.61
CA SER A 65 1.86 7.33 0.83
C SER A 65 0.91 6.22 1.31
N LEU A 66 1.44 5.06 1.70
CA LEU A 66 0.66 3.98 2.29
C LEU A 66 -0.06 4.43 3.57
N VAL A 67 0.67 5.10 4.48
CA VAL A 67 0.12 5.61 5.74
C VAL A 67 -0.95 6.66 5.49
N GLU A 68 -0.69 7.63 4.61
CA GLU A 68 -1.65 8.69 4.31
C GLU A 68 -2.90 8.15 3.60
N GLY A 69 -2.73 7.21 2.66
CA GLY A 69 -3.85 6.54 2.01
C GLY A 69 -4.69 5.71 2.99
N ALA A 70 -4.05 5.03 3.94
CA ALA A 70 -4.75 4.30 4.99
C ALA A 70 -5.54 5.22 5.93
N ARG A 71 -5.01 6.41 6.22
CA ARG A 71 -5.70 7.45 6.99
C ARG A 71 -6.96 7.93 6.25
N ILE A 72 -6.82 8.28 4.98
CA ILE A 72 -7.95 8.71 4.12
C ILE A 72 -9.02 7.62 4.02
N ALA A 73 -8.62 6.37 3.78
CA ALA A 73 -9.56 5.24 3.73
C ALA A 73 -10.27 5.03 5.07
N SER A 74 -9.56 5.23 6.19
CA SER A 74 -10.15 5.13 7.53
C SER A 74 -11.20 6.21 7.76
N ASP A 75 -10.93 7.46 7.39
CA ASP A 75 -11.91 8.57 7.47
C ASP A 75 -13.17 8.33 6.62
N ARG A 76 -13.10 7.48 5.59
CA ARG A 76 -14.22 7.19 4.67
C ARG A 76 -15.02 5.94 5.06
N LEU A 77 -14.36 4.96 5.67
CA LEU A 77 -14.97 3.67 6.01
C LEU A 77 -15.57 3.65 7.43
N TRP A 78 -15.30 4.68 8.23
CA TRP A 78 -15.71 4.82 9.62
C TRP A 78 -16.47 6.12 9.84
#